data_AF-A0A5C9APP9-F1
#
_entry.id   AF-A0A5C9APP9-F1
#
_cell.length_a   1.000
_cell.length_b   1.000
_cell.length_c   1.000
_cell.angle_alpha   90.00
_cell.angle_beta   90.00
_cell.angle_gamma   90.00
#
_symmetry.space_group_name_H-M   'P 1'
#
loop_
_entity.id
_entity.type
_entity.pdbx_description
1 polymer ?
#
loop_
_entity_poly.entity_id
_entity_poly.type
_entity_poly.pdbx_seq_one_letter_code
_entity_poly.pdbx_strand_id
1 'polypeptide(L)' 'QLLPAIPGTVPNLTHLPDGCAFRDRCYAAGAQCENVPALTACGDNNQRCACWYPQQEVISV' A
#
# COMPACT_ATOMS: atom_id res chain seq x y z
N GLN A 1 -18.92 6.30 4.07
CA GLN A 1 -18.67 4.89 4.45
C GLN A 1 -17.29 4.82 5.09
N LEU A 2 -17.11 4.03 6.17
CA LEU A 2 -15.81 3.89 6.83
C LEU A 2 -14.93 2.93 6.02
N LEU A 3 -13.67 3.30 5.81
CA LEU A 3 -12.67 2.40 5.21
C LEU A 3 -12.21 1.38 6.26
N PRO A 4 -12.07 0.10 5.88
CA PRO A 4 -11.55 -0.91 6.79
C PRO A 4 -10.08 -0.58 7.15
N ALA A 5 -9.76 -0.67 8.43
CA ALA A 5 -8.38 -0.54 8.88
C ALA A 5 -7.55 -1.74 8.40
N ILE A 6 -6.29 -1.51 8.03
CA ILE A 6 -5.35 -2.59 7.75
C ILE A 6 -5.20 -3.44 9.03
N PRO A 7 -5.50 -4.75 9.00
CA PRO A 7 -5.47 -5.59 10.19
C PRO A 7 -4.04 -5.81 10.69
N GLY A 8 -3.84 -6.08 11.98
CA GLY A 8 -2.52 -6.39 12.58
C GLY A 8 -1.83 -5.21 13.29
N THR A 9 -0.55 -5.36 13.61
CA THR A 9 0.23 -4.38 14.41
C THR A 9 1.18 -3.57 13.52
N VAL A 10 1.31 -2.27 13.76
CA VAL A 10 2.25 -1.40 13.02
C VAL A 10 3.68 -1.90 13.28
N PRO A 11 4.51 -2.13 12.24
CA PRO A 11 5.87 -2.60 12.45
C PRO A 11 6.67 -1.57 13.25
N ASN A 12 7.71 -2.04 13.93
CA ASN A 12 8.63 -1.14 14.61
C ASN A 12 9.35 -0.26 13.57
N LEU A 13 9.24 1.06 13.70
CA LEU A 13 9.83 2.01 12.75
C LEU A 13 11.37 1.99 12.73
N THR A 14 12.02 1.47 13.78
CA THR A 14 13.49 1.28 13.77
C THR A 14 13.91 -0.04 13.11
N HIS A 15 12.96 -0.94 12.86
CA HIS A 15 13.16 -2.25 12.24
C HIS A 15 12.06 -2.51 11.21
N LEU A 16 12.03 -1.68 10.16
CA LEU A 16 11.09 -1.88 9.07
C LEU A 16 11.43 -3.17 8.30
N PRO A 17 10.42 -3.88 7.79
CA PRO A 17 10.65 -5.03 6.92
C PRO A 17 11.28 -4.57 5.60
N ASP A 18 12.08 -5.45 5.00
CA ASP A 18 12.59 -5.23 3.65
C ASP A 18 11.46 -5.16 2.63
N GLY A 19 11.60 -4.25 1.67
CA GLY A 19 10.61 -4.02 0.63
C GLY A 19 9.46 -3.12 1.07
N CYS A 20 8.24 -3.49 0.69
CA CYS A 20 7.05 -2.72 1.02
C CYS A 20 6.71 -2.83 2.51
N ALA A 21 6.67 -1.70 3.23
CA ALA A 21 6.35 -1.63 4.66
C ALA A 21 4.97 -2.20 5.04
N PHE A 22 4.07 -2.36 4.08
CA PHE A 22 2.73 -2.91 4.28
C PHE A 22 2.61 -4.40 3.94
N ARG A 23 3.65 -5.04 3.37
CA ARG A 23 3.55 -6.38 2.76
C ARG A 23 2.95 -7.45 3.68
N ASP A 24 3.30 -7.44 4.97
CA ASP A 24 2.89 -8.48 5.92
C ASP A 24 1.43 -8.35 6.36
N ARG A 25 0.79 -7.21 6.03
CA ARG A 25 -0.55 -6.85 6.51
C ARG A 25 -1.49 -6.40 5.39
N CYS A 26 -0.98 -6.20 4.18
CA CYS A 26 -1.74 -5.76 3.03
C CYS A 26 -2.46 -6.94 2.38
N TYR A 27 -3.77 -6.82 2.20
CA TYR A 27 -4.59 -7.86 1.55
C TYR A 27 -4.24 -8.07 0.06
N ALA A 28 -3.64 -7.07 -0.59
CA ALA A 28 -3.23 -7.10 -1.98
C ALA A 28 -1.72 -7.38 -2.16
N ALA A 29 -1.03 -7.86 -1.11
CA ALA A 29 0.39 -8.16 -1.21
C ALA A 29 0.67 -9.28 -2.23
N GLY A 30 1.72 -9.11 -3.03
CA GLY A 30 2.20 -10.07 -4.03
C GLY A 30 3.73 -10.03 -4.13
N ALA A 31 4.29 -10.83 -5.05
CA ALA A 31 5.75 -11.04 -5.13
C ALA A 31 6.56 -9.74 -5.26
N GLN A 32 6.04 -8.73 -5.98
CA GLN A 32 6.76 -7.47 -6.18
C GLN A 32 6.93 -6.68 -4.88
N CYS A 33 6.08 -6.90 -3.87
CA CYS A 33 6.16 -6.25 -2.55
C CYS A 33 7.40 -6.62 -1.73
N GLU A 34 8.21 -7.59 -2.18
CA GLU A 34 9.56 -7.82 -1.67
C GLU A 34 10.50 -6.64 -1.92
N ASN A 35 10.16 -5.77 -2.87
CA ASN A 35 10.92 -4.56 -3.20
C ASN A 35 10.15 -3.31 -2.79
N VAL A 36 10.88 -2.23 -2.53
CA VAL A 36 10.31 -0.92 -2.22
C VAL A 36 9.71 -0.33 -3.51
N PRO A 37 8.39 -0.04 -3.56
CA PRO A 37 7.79 0.60 -4.72
C PRO A 37 8.24 2.06 -4.87
N ALA A 38 8.47 2.50 -6.11
CA ALA A 38 8.71 3.90 -6.40
C ALA A 38 7.40 4.71 -6.29
N LEU A 39 7.51 6.00 -5.99
CA LEU A 39 6.36 6.91 -5.94
C LEU A 39 5.93 7.29 -7.37
N THR A 40 4.85 6.69 -7.87
CA THR A 40 4.29 6.89 -9.22
C THR A 40 2.92 7.58 -9.16
N ALA A 41 2.43 8.09 -10.30
CA ALA A 41 1.06 8.61 -10.39
C ALA A 41 0.05 7.45 -10.37
N CYS A 42 -1.06 7.59 -9.64
CA CYS A 42 -2.04 6.49 -9.51
C CYS A 42 -3.49 6.90 -9.28
N GLY A 43 -3.90 8.01 -9.89
CA GLY A 43 -5.28 8.47 -9.89
C GLY A 43 -5.36 9.82 -10.58
N ASP A 44 -6.54 10.42 -10.51
CA ASP A 44 -6.74 11.80 -10.97
C ASP A 44 -6.16 12.82 -9.98
N ASN A 45 -6.08 14.08 -10.38
CA ASN A 45 -5.72 15.21 -9.50
C ASN A 45 -4.33 15.10 -8.83
N ASN A 46 -3.29 14.70 -9.58
CA ASN A 46 -1.91 14.59 -9.08
C ASN A 46 -1.73 13.59 -7.91
N GLN A 47 -2.63 12.62 -7.75
CA GLN A 47 -2.46 11.57 -6.76
C GLN A 47 -1.25 10.69 -7.11
N ARG A 48 -0.41 10.45 -6.11
CA ARG A 48 0.77 9.59 -6.21
C ARG A 48 0.73 8.51 -5.15
N CYS A 49 1.24 7.34 -5.48
CA CYS A 49 1.39 6.25 -4.53
C CYS A 49 2.66 5.46 -4.81
N ALA A 50 3.14 4.82 -3.74
CA ALA A 50 4.22 3.86 -3.77
C ALA A 50 3.59 2.48 -3.52
N CYS A 51 2.93 1.92 -4.53
CA CYS A 51 2.30 0.61 -4.47
C CYS A 51 2.55 -0.15 -5.79
N TRP A 52 2.86 -1.44 -5.71
CA TRP A 52 3.00 -2.30 -6.89
C TRP A 52 1.65 -2.72 -7.48
N TYR A 53 0.60 -2.77 -6.65
CA TYR A 53 -0.75 -3.14 -7.04
C TYR A 53 -1.73 -2.04 -6.60
N PRO A 54 -1.63 -0.82 -7.17
CA PRO A 54 -2.54 0.26 -6.82
C PRO A 54 -3.97 -0.16 -7.20
N GLN A 55 -4.81 -0.36 -6.18
CA GLN A 55 -6.23 -0.61 -6.39
C GLN A 55 -6.87 0.71 -6.84
N GLN A 56 -7.48 0.73 -8.02
CA GLN A 56 -8.36 1.82 -8.42
C GLN A 56 -9.67 1.64 -7.65
N GLU A 57 -9.75 2.19 -6.45
CA GLU A 57 -11.02 2.23 -5.73
C GLU A 57 -11.94 3.18 -6.52
N VAL A 58 -12.81 2.61 -7.36
CA VAL A 58 -13.89 3.38 -7.98
C VAL A 58 -14.84 3.74 -6.86
N ILE A 59 -14.64 4.92 -6.26
CA ILE A 59 -15.59 5.50 -5.33
C ILE A 59 -16.85 5.77 -6.15
N SER A 60 -17.75 4.79 -6.14
CA SER A 60 -19.10 4.94 -6.66
C SER A 60 -19.83 5.78 -5.61
N VAL A 61 -19.86 7.09 -5.84
CA VAL A 61 -20.73 8.02 -5.11
C VAL A 61 -22.20 7.68 -5.34
#